data_AF-A0A957GR83-F1
#
_entry.id   AF-A0A957GR83-F1
#
_cell.length_a   1.000
_cell.length_b   1.000
_cell.length_c   1.000
_cell.angle_alpha   90.00
_cell.angle_beta   90.00
_cell.angle_gamma   90.00
#
_symmetry.space_group_name_H-M   'P 1'
#
loop_
_entity.id
_entity.type
_entity.pdbx_description
1 polymer ?
#
loop_
_entity_poly.entity_id
_entity_poly.type
_entity_poly.pdbx_seq_one_letter_code
_entity_poly.pdbx_strand_id
1 'polypeptide(L)'
;GVDPEGSYFPRTVEERPSASPLEANYQANETPQRFDTAVFPSGTNIEAITYEKLGATAQINSPEPFTARYLSFDFPGWVATVDGDPVPITPEDPSGLITFPVPAGSHEIAVRWQSTPTRTLLLGFSLISLAGVLVTLLVLVKTQSSVSGKRLSVNGKPTDHRSRITDYGLLITVAALLIAGKFILDNTESPLRLVAGPDVAHTAVLQGAELRLEG
;
A
#
# COMPACT_ATOMS: atom_id res chain seq x y z
N GLY A 1 -6.20 1.96 16.37
CA GLY A 1 -7.48 2.52 16.87
C GLY A 1 -7.66 3.92 16.32
N VAL A 2 -8.80 4.58 16.59
CA VAL A 2 -9.05 5.98 16.22
C VAL A 2 -8.94 6.85 17.47
N ASP A 3 -8.34 8.05 17.39
CA ASP A 3 -8.41 9.04 18.48
C ASP A 3 -9.75 9.79 18.49
N PRO A 4 -10.05 10.62 19.53
CA PRO A 4 -11.27 11.43 19.56
C PRO A 4 -11.40 12.41 18.39
N GLU A 5 -10.32 12.70 17.67
CA GLU A 5 -10.28 13.61 16.53
C GLU A 5 -10.45 12.89 15.17
N GLY A 6 -10.57 11.55 15.17
CA GLY A 6 -10.76 10.76 13.96
C GLY A 6 -9.47 10.29 13.27
N SER A 7 -8.30 10.53 13.86
CA SER A 7 -7.01 10.08 13.33
C SER A 7 -6.80 8.58 13.55
N TYR A 8 -6.32 7.91 12.51
CA TYR A 8 -5.98 6.48 12.55
C TYR A 8 -4.52 6.28 12.91
N PHE A 9 -4.23 5.33 13.80
CA PHE A 9 -2.87 4.90 14.13
C PHE A 9 -2.61 3.47 13.61
N PRO A 10 -1.39 3.17 13.11
CA PRO A 10 -1.02 1.81 12.78
C PRO A 10 -0.97 0.94 14.04
N ARG A 11 -0.97 -0.38 13.86
CA ARG A 11 -0.96 -1.34 14.98
C ARG A 11 0.31 -1.27 15.83
N THR A 12 1.37 -0.69 15.29
CA THR A 12 2.68 -0.49 15.92
C THR A 12 2.69 0.66 16.93
N VAL A 13 1.65 1.49 16.98
CA VAL A 13 1.51 2.53 17.99
C VAL A 13 0.80 1.93 19.20
N GLU A 14 1.56 1.69 20.27
CA GLU A 14 1.02 1.19 21.53
C GLU A 14 0.61 2.36 22.44
N GLU A 15 1.45 3.40 22.51
CA GLU A 15 1.20 4.61 23.26
C GLU A 15 0.74 5.74 22.34
N ARG A 16 -0.46 6.28 22.61
CA ARG A 16 -0.98 7.40 21.82
C ARG A 16 -0.28 8.69 22.24
N PRO A 17 0.32 9.45 21.30
CA PRO A 17 0.85 10.76 21.64
C PRO A 17 -0.29 11.71 21.99
N SER A 18 -0.10 12.50 23.04
CA SER A 18 -1.05 13.54 23.44
C SER A 18 -0.93 14.82 22.61
N ALA A 19 0.20 15.02 21.94
CA ALA A 19 0.48 16.17 21.07
C ALA A 19 1.55 15.81 20.03
N SER A 20 1.64 16.58 18.95
CA SER A 20 2.69 16.43 17.93
C SER A 20 3.78 17.49 18.12
N PRO A 21 5.07 17.12 18.14
CA PRO A 21 6.17 18.09 18.12
C PRO A 21 6.14 19.02 16.89
N LEU A 22 5.46 18.59 15.83
CA LEU A 22 5.33 19.34 14.57
C LEU A 22 4.19 20.36 14.60
N GLU A 23 3.35 20.35 15.62
CA GLU A 23 2.16 21.20 15.71
C GLU A 23 2.51 22.69 15.66
N ALA A 24 3.59 23.09 16.35
CA ALA A 24 4.08 24.47 16.30
C ALA A 24 4.45 24.92 14.87
N ASN A 25 5.12 24.05 14.08
CA ASN A 25 5.45 24.37 12.69
C ASN A 25 4.19 24.54 11.84
N TYR A 26 3.18 23.68 12.04
CA TYR A 26 1.91 23.80 11.31
C TYR A 26 1.18 25.09 11.64
N GLN A 27 1.10 25.46 12.92
CA GLN A 27 0.45 26.71 13.35
C GLN A 27 1.19 27.95 12.83
N ALA A 28 2.52 27.85 12.69
CA ALA A 28 3.36 28.92 12.14
C ALA A 28 3.40 28.97 10.60
N ASN A 29 2.72 28.05 9.89
CA ASN A 29 2.84 27.85 8.43
C ASN A 29 4.29 27.61 7.96
N GLU A 30 5.09 26.95 8.80
CA GLU A 30 6.45 26.57 8.50
C GLU A 30 6.52 25.14 7.94
N THR A 31 7.65 24.82 7.30
CA THR A 31 7.89 23.45 6.86
C THR A 31 8.14 22.56 8.09
N PRO A 32 7.34 21.50 8.31
CA PRO A 32 7.47 20.66 9.49
C PRO A 32 8.80 19.90 9.47
N GLN A 33 9.57 20.04 10.55
CA GLN A 33 10.87 19.41 10.70
C GLN A 33 10.72 17.94 11.12
N ARG A 34 10.53 17.06 10.13
CA ARG A 34 10.22 15.65 10.38
C ARG A 34 11.40 14.79 10.78
N PHE A 35 12.64 15.16 10.45
CA PHE A 35 13.79 14.46 11.01
C PHE A 35 14.01 14.92 12.44
N ASP A 36 14.01 13.97 13.37
CA ASP A 36 14.29 14.29 14.75
C ASP A 36 15.79 14.42 14.95
N THR A 37 16.26 15.66 15.07
CA THR A 37 17.68 15.96 15.28
C THR A 37 18.13 15.66 16.71
N ALA A 38 17.22 15.45 17.65
CA ALA A 38 17.56 15.15 19.05
C ALA A 38 18.22 13.77 19.23
N VAL A 39 17.98 12.84 18.29
CA VAL A 39 18.61 11.51 18.30
C VAL A 39 19.96 11.47 17.59
N PHE A 40 20.40 12.58 16.97
CA PHE A 40 21.66 12.61 16.26
C PHE A 40 22.84 12.66 17.24
N PRO A 41 23.90 11.85 17.04
CA PRO A 41 25.08 11.90 17.89
C PRO A 41 25.70 13.29 17.98
N SER A 42 26.33 13.57 19.12
CA SER A 42 27.10 14.80 19.31
C SER A 42 28.21 14.91 18.26
N GLY A 43 28.29 16.04 17.57
CA GLY A 43 29.25 16.25 16.48
C GLY A 43 28.74 15.83 15.10
N THR A 44 27.49 15.38 14.98
CA THR A 44 26.85 15.21 13.67
C THR A 44 26.71 16.56 12.98
N ASN A 45 27.30 16.71 11.80
CA ASN A 45 27.13 17.87 10.93
C ASN A 45 25.97 17.60 9.96
N ILE A 46 25.02 18.53 9.87
CA ILE A 46 23.89 18.46 8.93
C ILE A 46 24.16 19.48 7.84
N GLU A 47 24.49 19.01 6.64
CA GLU A 47 24.82 19.89 5.52
C GLU A 47 23.55 20.49 4.91
N ALA A 48 22.52 19.67 4.74
CA ALA A 48 21.24 20.10 4.20
C ALA A 48 20.12 19.13 4.61
N ILE A 49 18.91 19.67 4.80
CA ILE A 49 17.68 18.87 4.87
C ILE A 49 16.67 19.47 3.90
N THR A 50 16.15 18.63 3.01
CA THR A 50 15.12 18.99 2.05
C THR A 50 13.85 18.19 2.35
N TYR A 51 12.75 18.89 2.61
CA TYR A 51 11.44 18.27 2.80
C TYR A 51 10.63 18.35 1.50
N GLU A 52 10.14 17.20 1.06
CA GLU A 52 9.33 17.04 -0.14
C GLU A 52 7.89 16.64 0.26
N LYS A 53 6.96 16.69 -0.71
CA LYS A 53 5.55 16.37 -0.45
C LYS A 53 5.33 14.96 0.09
N LEU A 54 6.15 14.00 -0.35
CA LEU A 54 6.03 12.58 -0.05
C LEU A 54 7.30 12.03 0.62
N GLY A 55 8.08 12.88 1.28
CA GLY A 55 9.32 12.43 1.90
C GLY A 55 10.23 13.54 2.38
N ALA A 56 11.43 13.16 2.77
CA ALA A 56 12.51 14.07 3.12
C ALA A 56 13.85 13.44 2.78
N THR A 57 14.85 14.28 2.50
CA THR A 57 16.24 13.88 2.27
C THR A 57 17.13 14.74 3.14
N ALA A 58 18.11 14.15 3.82
CA ALA A 58 19.09 14.86 4.64
C ALA A 58 20.51 14.40 4.29
N GLN A 59 21.41 15.37 4.14
CA GLN A 59 22.85 15.14 4.00
C GLN A 59 23.49 15.35 5.37
N ILE A 60 24.09 14.29 5.89
CA ILE A 60 24.65 14.29 7.24
C ILE A 60 26.05 13.68 7.25
N ASN A 61 26.88 14.15 8.17
CA ASN A 61 28.15 13.54 8.51
C ASN A 61 28.15 13.24 10.02
N SER A 62 28.06 11.98 10.39
CA SER A 62 27.98 11.56 11.79
C SER A 62 29.26 10.82 12.22
N PRO A 63 29.83 11.11 13.40
CA PRO A 63 31.05 10.44 13.86
C PRO A 63 30.80 8.99 14.30
N GLU A 64 29.56 8.63 14.62
CA GLU A 64 29.18 7.32 15.18
C GLU A 64 27.92 6.79 14.49
N PRO A 65 27.72 5.46 14.40
CA PRO A 65 26.48 4.92 13.87
C PRO A 65 25.33 5.22 14.83
N PHE A 66 24.15 5.50 14.29
CA PHE A 66 22.98 5.83 15.10
C PHE A 66 21.68 5.37 14.44
N THR A 67 20.60 5.42 15.20
CA THR A 67 19.26 5.15 14.69
C THR A 67 18.57 6.47 14.42
N ALA A 68 18.36 6.79 13.14
CA ALA A 68 17.62 7.99 12.76
C ALA A 68 16.14 7.79 13.09
N ARG A 69 15.48 8.86 13.55
CA ARG A 69 14.05 8.89 13.83
C ARG A 69 13.36 9.90 12.93
N TYR A 70 12.30 9.44 12.26
CA TYR A 70 11.45 10.26 11.41
C TYR A 70 10.07 10.39 12.06
N LEU A 71 9.62 11.63 12.27
CA LEU A 71 8.37 11.98 12.95
C LEU A 71 7.15 11.73 12.04
N SER A 72 6.99 10.47 11.63
CA SER A 72 5.83 9.91 10.96
C SER A 72 5.68 8.45 11.40
N PHE A 73 4.44 7.98 11.51
CA PHE A 73 4.17 6.59 11.88
C PHE A 73 4.47 5.63 10.74
N ASP A 74 4.91 4.43 11.08
CA ASP A 74 5.24 3.38 10.12
C ASP A 74 3.97 2.76 9.49
N PHE A 75 3.44 3.43 8.48
CA PHE A 75 2.41 2.88 7.59
C PHE A 75 3.03 2.15 6.39
N PRO A 76 2.38 1.09 5.86
CA PRO A 76 2.87 0.39 4.68
C PRO A 76 3.02 1.32 3.47
N GLY A 77 4.23 1.40 2.92
CA GLY A 77 4.57 2.25 1.76
C GLY A 77 5.74 3.20 2.01
N TRP A 78 6.14 3.40 3.26
CA TRP A 78 7.39 4.09 3.57
C TRP A 78 8.61 3.25 3.18
N VAL A 79 9.62 3.93 2.64
CA VAL A 79 10.94 3.36 2.32
C VAL A 79 12.00 4.33 2.84
N ALA A 80 12.97 3.81 3.57
CA ALA A 80 14.16 4.54 3.99
C ALA A 80 15.36 4.05 3.18
N THR A 81 16.26 4.97 2.82
CA THR A 81 17.49 4.67 2.10
C THR A 81 18.66 5.42 2.72
N VAL A 82 19.84 4.80 2.69
CA VAL A 82 21.14 5.43 3.01
C VAL A 82 22.00 5.32 1.75
N ASP A 83 22.45 6.45 1.22
CA ASP A 83 23.17 6.56 -0.06
C ASP A 83 22.45 5.89 -1.25
N GLY A 84 21.12 5.87 -1.20
CA GLY A 84 20.26 5.22 -2.20
C GLY A 84 19.99 3.74 -1.96
N ASP A 85 20.71 3.09 -1.03
CA ASP A 85 20.47 1.69 -0.69
C ASP A 85 19.34 1.56 0.34
N PRO A 86 18.33 0.69 0.10
CA PRO A 86 17.23 0.49 1.04
C PRO A 86 17.70 -0.06 2.38
N VAL A 87 17.27 0.58 3.46
CA VAL A 87 17.51 0.12 4.84
C VAL A 87 16.19 -0.28 5.50
N PRO A 88 16.20 -1.30 6.39
CA PRO A 88 15.00 -1.74 7.07
C PRO A 88 14.47 -0.63 8.00
N ILE A 89 13.18 -0.31 7.85
CA ILE A 89 12.44 0.51 8.81
C ILE A 89 12.01 -0.38 9.98
N THR A 90 12.26 0.10 11.19
CA THR A 90 11.76 -0.49 12.44
C THR A 90 10.87 0.55 13.12
N PRO A 91 9.60 0.23 13.44
CA PRO A 91 8.79 1.08 14.31
C PRO A 91 9.45 1.21 15.69
N GLU A 92 9.53 2.42 16.21
CA GLU A 92 9.99 2.66 17.57
C GLU A 92 8.92 2.21 18.57
N ASP A 93 9.29 1.36 19.53
CA ASP A 93 8.41 1.00 20.64
C ASP A 93 8.53 2.05 21.77
N PRO A 94 7.43 2.59 22.32
CA PRO A 94 6.01 2.28 22.03
C PRO A 94 5.33 3.25 21.03
N SER A 95 6.08 4.20 20.46
CA SER A 95 5.54 5.35 19.72
C SER A 95 5.03 5.01 18.32
N GLY A 96 5.50 3.90 17.72
CA GLY A 96 5.25 3.48 16.34
C GLY A 96 5.86 4.41 15.28
N LEU A 97 6.78 5.30 15.66
CA LEU A 97 7.49 6.20 14.73
C LEU A 97 8.51 5.44 13.88
N ILE A 98 8.75 5.94 12.68
CA ILE A 98 9.73 5.34 11.76
C ILE A 98 11.14 5.55 12.31
N THR A 99 11.87 4.44 12.47
CA THR A 99 13.31 4.47 12.74
C THR A 99 14.09 3.58 11.78
N PHE A 100 15.34 3.91 11.53
CA PHE A 100 16.23 3.11 10.69
C PHE A 100 17.71 3.36 11.05
N PRO A 101 18.59 2.38 10.85
CA PRO A 101 20.00 2.52 11.17
C PRO A 101 20.73 3.37 10.12
N VAL A 102 21.66 4.21 10.59
CA VAL A 102 22.57 5.02 9.77
C VAL A 102 24.01 4.73 10.21
N PRO A 103 24.91 4.33 9.29
CA PRO A 103 26.32 4.13 9.61
C PRO A 103 27.04 5.44 9.98
N ALA A 104 28.22 5.32 10.59
CA ALA A 104 29.11 6.47 10.79
C ALA A 104 29.72 6.91 9.45
N GLY A 105 29.85 8.22 9.27
CA GLY A 105 30.41 8.85 8.07
C GLY A 105 29.46 9.87 7.44
N SER A 106 29.83 10.32 6.24
CA SER A 106 29.01 11.18 5.38
C SER A 106 28.04 10.32 4.57
N HIS A 107 26.75 10.56 4.76
CA HIS A 107 25.68 9.81 4.12
C HIS A 107 24.51 10.72 3.71
N GLU A 108 23.89 10.38 2.59
CA GLU A 108 22.58 10.87 2.21
C GLU A 108 21.52 9.92 2.77
N ILE A 109 20.72 10.39 3.73
CA ILE A 109 19.57 9.63 4.22
C ILE A 109 18.29 10.16 3.59
N ALA A 110 17.42 9.28 3.13
CA ALA A 110 16.13 9.67 2.58
C ALA A 110 15.01 8.77 3.09
N VAL A 111 13.85 9.38 3.32
CA VAL A 111 12.60 8.68 3.66
C VAL A 111 11.55 9.11 2.66
N ARG A 112 10.97 8.16 1.93
CA ARG A 112 10.03 8.44 0.83
C ARG A 112 8.82 7.52 0.91
N TRP A 113 7.65 8.08 0.61
CA TRP A 113 6.43 7.32 0.43
C TRP A 113 6.36 6.81 -1.02
N GLN A 114 6.32 5.49 -1.17
CA GLN A 114 6.20 4.83 -2.46
C GLN A 114 4.84 4.15 -2.62
N SER A 115 4.43 3.94 -3.88
CA SER A 115 3.24 3.13 -4.16
C SER A 115 3.50 1.69 -3.73
N THR A 116 2.62 1.14 -2.88
CA THR A 116 2.71 -0.27 -2.48
C THR A 116 2.52 -1.18 -3.72
N PRO A 117 3.30 -2.26 -3.87
CA PRO A 117 3.17 -3.20 -4.98
C PRO A 117 1.73 -3.70 -5.17
N THR A 118 1.01 -3.90 -4.06
CA THR A 118 -0.41 -4.27 -4.04
C THR A 118 -1.31 -3.28 -4.78
N ARG A 119 -1.05 -1.97 -4.66
CA ARG A 119 -1.84 -0.94 -5.33
C ARG A 119 -1.65 -1.00 -6.84
N THR A 120 -0.43 -1.23 -7.31
CA THR A 120 -0.11 -1.38 -8.74
C THR A 120 -0.76 -2.62 -9.33
N LEU A 121 -0.77 -3.74 -8.59
CA LEU A 121 -1.43 -4.98 -9.01
C LEU A 121 -2.95 -4.83 -9.11
N LEU A 122 -3.60 -4.23 -8.10
CA LEU A 122 -5.05 -3.98 -8.10
C LEU A 122 -5.48 -3.03 -9.22
N LEU A 123 -4.66 -2.04 -9.55
CA LEU A 123 -4.87 -1.20 -10.72
C LEU A 123 -4.81 -2.02 -12.01
N GLY A 124 -3.85 -2.94 -12.13
CA GLY A 124 -3.78 -3.90 -13.24
C GLY A 124 -5.06 -4.72 -13.38
N PHE A 125 -5.56 -5.31 -12.29
CA PHE A 125 -6.83 -6.05 -12.29
C PHE A 125 -8.03 -5.19 -12.70
N SER A 126 -8.10 -3.97 -12.19
CA SER A 126 -9.19 -3.04 -12.52
C SER A 126 -9.21 -2.73 -14.02
N LEU A 127 -8.04 -2.55 -14.64
CA LEU A 127 -7.91 -2.33 -16.08
C LEU A 127 -8.30 -3.58 -16.90
N ILE A 128 -7.91 -4.78 -16.47
CA ILE A 128 -8.29 -6.02 -17.15
C ILE A 128 -9.82 -6.24 -17.07
N SER A 129 -10.41 -5.99 -15.90
CA SER A 129 -11.86 -6.07 -15.71
C SER A 129 -12.60 -5.07 -16.62
N LEU A 130 -12.12 -3.83 -16.69
CA LEU A 130 -12.71 -2.80 -17.56
C LEU A 130 -12.62 -3.19 -19.04
N ALA A 131 -11.48 -3.71 -19.48
CA ALA A 131 -11.29 -4.21 -20.84
C ALA A 131 -12.27 -5.35 -21.16
N GLY A 132 -12.47 -6.28 -20.22
CA GLY A 132 -13.44 -7.37 -20.34
C GLY A 132 -14.88 -6.88 -20.54
N VAL A 133 -15.29 -5.87 -19.77
CA VAL A 133 -16.63 -5.26 -19.90
C VAL A 133 -16.80 -4.59 -21.27
N LEU A 134 -15.82 -3.78 -21.69
CA LEU A 134 -15.86 -3.08 -22.99
C LEU A 134 -15.94 -4.06 -24.16
N VAL A 135 -15.15 -5.13 -24.10
CA VAL A 135 -15.19 -6.21 -25.07
C VAL A 135 -16.57 -6.88 -25.12
N THR A 136 -17.15 -7.19 -23.97
CA THR A 136 -18.48 -7.82 -23.88
C THR A 136 -19.55 -6.91 -24.50
N LEU A 137 -19.51 -5.62 -24.19
CA LEU A 137 -20.41 -4.62 -24.78
C LEU A 137 -20.27 -4.53 -26.30
N LEU A 138 -19.03 -4.52 -26.82
CA LEU A 138 -18.78 -4.48 -28.27
C LEU A 138 -19.33 -5.72 -29.00
N VAL A 139 -19.20 -6.90 -28.40
CA VAL A 139 -19.78 -8.14 -28.95
C VAL A 139 -21.30 -8.08 -28.92
N LEU A 140 -21.91 -7.62 -27.82
CA LEU A 140 -23.37 -7.45 -27.72
C LEU A 140 -23.93 -6.44 -28.75
N VAL A 141 -23.23 -5.33 -28.99
CA VAL A 141 -23.65 -4.34 -30.00
C VAL A 141 -23.56 -4.90 -31.43
N LYS A 142 -22.50 -5.66 -31.75
CA LYS A 142 -22.33 -6.29 -33.07
C LYS A 142 -23.33 -7.41 -33.35
N THR A 143 -23.67 -8.19 -32.34
CA THR A 143 -24.66 -9.28 -32.48
C THR A 143 -26.07 -8.75 -32.73
N GLN A 144 -26.48 -7.66 -32.08
CA GLN A 144 -27.79 -7.03 -32.30
C GLN A 144 -27.94 -6.40 -33.69
N SER A 145 -26.87 -5.80 -34.21
CA SER A 145 -26.88 -5.18 -35.55
C SER A 145 -26.92 -6.21 -36.69
N SER A 146 -26.50 -7.46 -36.45
CA SER A 146 -26.62 -8.55 -37.43
C SER A 146 -28.04 -9.14 -37.53
N VAL A 147 -28.85 -9.03 -36.48
CA VAL A 147 -30.23 -9.57 -36.45
C VAL A 147 -31.23 -8.63 -37.14
N SER A 148 -31.01 -7.31 -37.09
CA SER A 148 -31.89 -6.33 -37.73
C SER A 148 -31.78 -6.29 -39.26
N GLY A 149 -30.66 -6.76 -39.84
CA GLY A 149 -30.40 -6.74 -41.29
C GLY A 149 -30.95 -7.94 -42.09
N LYS A 150 -31.51 -8.97 -41.45
CA LYS A 150 -31.84 -10.26 -42.12
C LYS A 150 -33.33 -10.49 -42.39
N ARG A 151 -34.16 -9.44 -42.38
CA ARG A 151 -35.62 -9.54 -42.64
C ARG A 151 -36.07 -9.27 -44.08
N LEU A 152 -35.16 -9.30 -45.05
CA LEU A 152 -35.50 -9.23 -46.48
C LEU A 152 -34.61 -10.18 -47.31
N SER A 153 -34.80 -11.50 -47.20
CA SER A 153 -34.39 -12.42 -48.28
C SER A 153 -35.11 -13.76 -48.16
N VAL A 154 -36.19 -13.90 -48.94
CA VAL A 154 -36.82 -15.18 -49.26
C VAL A 154 -36.08 -15.75 -50.47
N ASN A 155 -35.05 -16.58 -50.22
CA ASN A 155 -34.73 -17.76 -51.02
C ASN A 155 -33.51 -18.50 -50.44
N GLY A 156 -33.63 -19.82 -50.32
CA GLY A 156 -32.74 -20.66 -49.53
C GLY A 156 -31.37 -20.95 -50.13
N LYS A 157 -30.41 -21.24 -49.23
CA LYS A 157 -29.26 -22.14 -49.41
C LYS A 157 -28.71 -22.54 -48.02
N PRO A 158 -28.03 -23.70 -47.91
CA PRO A 158 -27.86 -24.41 -46.65
C PRO A 158 -27.01 -23.60 -45.67
N THR A 159 -27.43 -23.62 -44.41
CA THR A 159 -26.81 -22.87 -43.32
C THR A 159 -25.43 -23.43 -43.01
N ASP A 160 -24.40 -22.66 -43.35
CA ASP A 160 -23.05 -22.83 -42.83
C ASP A 160 -23.09 -22.77 -41.30
N HIS A 161 -22.85 -23.90 -40.64
CA HIS A 161 -22.88 -24.03 -39.18
C HIS A 161 -21.60 -23.44 -38.58
N ARG A 162 -21.38 -22.15 -38.83
CA ARG A 162 -20.24 -21.41 -38.31
C ARG A 162 -20.43 -21.27 -36.80
N SER A 163 -19.64 -22.03 -36.05
CA SER A 163 -19.90 -22.32 -34.65
C SER A 163 -20.05 -21.04 -33.82
N ARG A 164 -21.19 -20.94 -33.10
CA ARG A 164 -21.46 -19.96 -32.04
C ARG A 164 -20.39 -19.95 -30.93
N ILE A 165 -19.53 -20.98 -30.89
CA ILE A 165 -18.44 -21.11 -29.91
C ILE A 165 -17.34 -20.05 -30.14
N THR A 166 -17.17 -19.59 -31.39
CA THR A 166 -16.19 -18.54 -31.74
C THR A 166 -16.51 -17.20 -31.06
N ASP A 167 -17.80 -16.90 -30.81
CA ASP A 167 -18.24 -15.64 -30.17
C ASP A 167 -17.85 -15.56 -28.69
N TYR A 168 -17.66 -16.71 -28.03
CA TYR A 168 -17.28 -16.79 -26.62
C TYR A 168 -15.78 -16.98 -26.40
N GLY A 169 -14.99 -17.22 -27.45
CA GLY A 169 -13.54 -17.43 -27.33
C GLY A 169 -12.85 -16.26 -26.64
N LEU A 170 -13.29 -15.04 -26.95
CA LEU A 170 -12.79 -13.81 -26.33
C LEU A 170 -13.13 -13.72 -24.83
N LEU A 171 -14.35 -14.10 -24.45
CA LEU A 171 -14.79 -14.16 -23.04
C LEU A 171 -14.02 -15.22 -22.25
N ILE A 172 -13.78 -16.39 -22.87
CA ILE A 172 -13.00 -17.47 -22.27
C ILE A 172 -11.54 -17.04 -22.10
N THR A 173 -10.95 -16.34 -23.08
CA THR A 173 -9.57 -15.81 -22.93
C THR A 173 -9.47 -14.74 -21.85
N VAL A 174 -10.45 -13.85 -21.72
CA VAL A 174 -10.48 -12.86 -20.63
C VAL A 174 -10.60 -13.53 -19.27
N ALA A 175 -11.49 -14.52 -19.14
CA ALA A 175 -11.64 -15.29 -17.91
C ALA A 175 -10.36 -16.06 -17.56
N ALA A 176 -9.69 -16.67 -18.54
CA ALA A 176 -8.44 -17.38 -18.34
C ALA A 176 -7.30 -16.45 -17.90
N LEU A 177 -7.19 -15.24 -18.49
CA LEU A 177 -6.20 -14.23 -18.08
C LEU A 177 -6.44 -13.74 -16.64
N LEU A 178 -7.70 -13.56 -16.24
CA LEU A 178 -8.05 -13.19 -14.86
C LEU A 178 -7.67 -14.28 -13.85
N ILE A 179 -7.91 -15.56 -14.19
CA ILE A 179 -7.53 -16.70 -13.34
C ILE A 179 -6.00 -16.84 -13.26
N ALA A 180 -5.30 -16.70 -14.38
CA ALA A 180 -3.84 -16.75 -14.41
C ALA A 180 -3.21 -15.61 -13.60
N GLY A 181 -3.74 -14.39 -13.71
CA GLY A 181 -3.29 -13.25 -12.91
C GLY A 181 -3.44 -13.48 -11.40
N LYS A 182 -4.55 -14.11 -10.97
CA LYS A 182 -4.74 -14.52 -9.57
C LYS A 182 -3.70 -15.55 -9.13
N PHE A 183 -3.46 -16.58 -9.95
CA PHE A 183 -2.57 -17.68 -9.59
C PHE A 183 -1.09 -17.26 -9.49
N ILE A 184 -0.65 -16.35 -10.35
CA ILE A 184 0.70 -15.76 -10.26
C ILE A 184 0.87 -15.02 -8.92
N LEU A 185 -0.17 -14.31 -8.47
CA LEU A 185 -0.14 -13.56 -7.21
C LEU A 185 -0.10 -14.48 -5.98
N ASP A 186 -0.87 -15.57 -5.97
CA ASP A 186 -0.87 -16.55 -4.88
C ASP A 186 0.49 -17.27 -4.74
N ASN A 187 1.29 -17.27 -5.81
CA ASN A 187 2.61 -17.91 -5.87
C ASN A 187 3.79 -16.93 -5.71
N THR A 188 3.53 -15.62 -5.71
CA THR A 188 4.52 -14.61 -5.33
C THR A 188 4.42 -14.35 -3.84
N GLU A 189 5.53 -14.46 -3.11
CA GLU A 189 5.58 -14.19 -1.68
C GLU A 189 5.15 -12.74 -1.40
N SER A 190 3.89 -12.58 -0.98
CA SER A 190 3.35 -11.29 -0.60
C SER A 190 3.76 -11.00 0.85
N PRO A 191 4.23 -9.78 1.18
CA PRO A 191 4.60 -9.41 2.55
C PRO A 191 3.46 -9.56 3.57
N LEU A 192 2.21 -9.71 3.12
CA LEU A 192 1.06 -10.06 3.95
C LEU A 192 1.15 -11.48 4.57
N ARG A 193 1.94 -12.40 3.99
CA ARG A 193 2.11 -13.78 4.48
C ARG A 193 3.18 -13.91 5.56
N LEU A 194 4.12 -12.96 5.62
CA LEU A 194 5.13 -12.86 6.69
C LEU A 194 4.55 -12.28 7.99
N VAL A 195 3.29 -11.81 7.95
CA VAL A 195 2.50 -11.39 9.12
C VAL A 195 1.40 -12.42 9.43
N ALA A 196 1.67 -13.71 9.19
CA ALA A 196 0.92 -14.76 9.84
C ALA A 196 1.33 -14.74 11.32
N GLY A 197 0.40 -14.31 12.18
CA GLY A 197 0.64 -14.19 13.62
C GLY A 197 1.12 -15.50 14.25
N PRO A 198 1.73 -15.44 15.46
CA PRO A 198 2.13 -16.64 16.17
C PRO A 198 0.95 -17.59 16.34
N ASP A 199 1.24 -18.89 16.24
CA ASP A 199 0.27 -19.96 16.46
C ASP A 199 -0.41 -19.72 17.81
N VAL A 200 -1.71 -19.40 17.79
CA VAL A 200 -2.47 -19.07 18.99
C VAL A 200 -2.81 -20.38 19.69
N ALA A 201 -1.84 -20.94 20.42
CA ALA A 201 -2.16 -21.82 21.52
C ALA A 201 -2.90 -20.98 22.58
N HIS A 202 -4.00 -21.51 23.09
CA HIS A 202 -4.92 -20.93 24.08
C HIS A 202 -6.13 -20.17 23.50
N THR A 203 -7.15 -20.96 23.18
CA THR A 203 -8.56 -20.60 23.21
C THR A 203 -8.92 -20.08 24.61
N ALA A 204 -8.89 -18.77 24.84
CA ALA A 204 -9.44 -18.19 26.06
C ALA A 204 -10.97 -18.20 25.94
N VAL A 205 -11.61 -19.10 26.68
CA VAL A 205 -13.06 -19.18 26.84
C VAL A 205 -13.55 -17.89 27.48
N LEU A 206 -14.38 -17.13 26.77
CA LEU A 206 -15.10 -15.98 27.31
C LEU A 206 -16.19 -16.50 28.26
N GLN A 207 -15.90 -16.51 29.56
CA GLN A 207 -16.93 -16.68 30.58
C GLN A 207 -17.40 -15.30 31.03
N GLY A 208 -18.64 -14.97 30.64
CA GLY A 208 -19.29 -13.72 31.01
C GLY A 208 -19.35 -13.57 32.53
N ALA A 209 -19.00 -12.38 33.01
CA ALA A 209 -19.26 -11.95 34.36
C ALA A 209 -19.78 -10.51 34.31
N GLU A 210 -21.02 -10.37 34.80
CA GLU A 210 -21.78 -9.14 34.94
C GLU A 210 -21.02 -8.09 35.76
N LEU A 211 -21.04 -6.84 35.30
CA LEU A 211 -20.70 -5.69 36.12
C LEU A 211 -21.93 -5.31 36.95
N ARG A 212 -21.91 -5.74 38.21
CA ARG A 212 -22.81 -5.27 39.27
C ARG A 212 -22.22 -3.99 39.86
N LEU A 213 -22.94 -2.87 39.71
CA LEU A 213 -22.64 -1.60 40.39
C LEU A 213 -23.18 -1.68 41.82
N GLU A 214 -22.30 -1.59 42.81
CA GLU A 214 -22.67 -1.25 44.19
C GLU A 214 -21.65 -0.26 44.76
N GLY A 215 -22.16 0.81 45.39
CA GLY A 215 -21.50 1.61 46.43
C GLY A 215 -20.73 2.82 45.95
#